data_AF-A0A6I1MSF3-F1
#
_entry.id   AF-A0A6I1MSF3-F1
#
_cell.length_a   1.000
_cell.length_b   1.000
_cell.length_c   1.000
_cell.angle_alpha   90.00
_cell.angle_beta   90.00
_cell.angle_gamma   90.00
#
_symmetry.space_group_name_H-M   'P 1'
#
loop_
_entity.id
_entity.type
_entity.pdbx_description
1 polymer ?
#
loop_
_entity_poly.entity_id
_entity_poly.type
_entity_poly.pdbx_seq_one_letter_code
_entity_poly.pdbx_strand_id
1 'polypeptide(L)'
;MSETLAGFAATAVRLAAWLVLLTVVFVPLERWFGARHAPRPRREHAHNIAYYIISSMVPIVLLGVPTALLAVLARQVVPEPLTGAIAGLPLAVKVALVFIVGETGFYWGHRLSHELPWLWRFHALHHSTEHMNFLANTRTHPVDMVITRLFGLVPLYLLGLAGPTMAGTAAPAALLVVGTLWGFFIHANLRWRFGPLEWLISTPAFHHWHHSRNDHINRNYASTLPVLDRLFGTYYLPRHWPAEVGTDTPQPATLAGQLLDPLAPAPKAR
;
A
#
# COMPACT_ATOMS: atom_id res chain seq x y z
N MET A 1 -19.43 -23.92 -15.84
CA MET A 1 -18.11 -23.77 -16.49
C MET A 1 -18.02 -22.52 -17.37
N SER A 2 -19.10 -22.13 -18.06
CA SER A 2 -19.19 -20.87 -18.84
C SER A 2 -19.13 -19.60 -17.97
N GLU A 3 -19.85 -19.57 -16.85
CA GLU A 3 -19.90 -18.40 -15.96
C GLU A 3 -18.56 -18.10 -15.26
N THR A 4 -17.82 -19.13 -14.86
CA THR A 4 -16.50 -18.99 -14.24
C THR A 4 -15.44 -18.49 -15.23
N LEU A 5 -15.49 -18.95 -16.48
CA LEU A 5 -14.61 -18.47 -17.54
C LEU A 5 -14.92 -17.02 -17.91
N ALA A 6 -16.20 -16.66 -18.01
CA ALA A 6 -16.63 -15.28 -18.26
C ALA A 6 -16.19 -14.32 -17.14
N GLY A 7 -16.33 -14.71 -15.87
CA GLY A 7 -15.86 -13.92 -14.73
C GLY A 7 -14.34 -13.73 -14.68
N PHE A 8 -13.58 -14.78 -15.01
CA PHE A 8 -12.13 -14.69 -15.14
C PHE A 8 -11.72 -13.75 -16.28
N ALA A 9 -12.33 -13.90 -17.47
CA ALA A 9 -12.07 -13.05 -18.63
C ALA A 9 -12.39 -11.57 -18.32
N ALA A 10 -13.53 -11.29 -17.70
CA ALA A 10 -13.89 -9.94 -17.29
C ALA A 10 -12.86 -9.33 -16.30
N THR A 11 -12.37 -10.14 -15.36
CA THR A 11 -11.31 -9.70 -14.43
C THR A 11 -10.01 -9.40 -15.16
N ALA A 12 -9.59 -10.27 -16.09
CA ALA A 12 -8.39 -10.06 -16.89
C ALA A 12 -8.48 -8.79 -17.76
N VAL A 13 -9.60 -8.58 -18.45
CA VAL A 13 -9.84 -7.36 -19.25
C VAL A 13 -9.80 -6.11 -18.36
N ARG A 14 -10.45 -6.15 -17.19
CA ARG A 14 -10.43 -5.03 -16.25
C ARG A 14 -9.01 -4.70 -15.77
N LEU A 15 -8.21 -5.70 -15.41
CA LEU A 15 -6.81 -5.49 -14.99
C LEU A 15 -5.95 -4.93 -16.12
N ALA A 16 -6.13 -5.42 -17.35
CA ALA A 16 -5.44 -4.91 -18.51
C ALA A 16 -5.82 -3.44 -18.79
N ALA A 17 -7.12 -3.12 -18.77
CA ALA A 17 -7.61 -1.76 -18.98
C ALA A 17 -7.05 -0.79 -17.93
N TRP A 18 -7.02 -1.19 -16.65
CA TRP A 18 -6.40 -0.39 -15.59
C TRP A 18 -4.91 -0.20 -15.79
N LEU A 19 -4.17 -1.23 -16.19
CA LEU A 19 -2.74 -1.11 -16.45
C LEU A 19 -2.46 -0.17 -17.62
N VAL A 20 -3.26 -0.23 -18.68
CA VAL A 20 -3.19 0.69 -19.81
C VAL A 20 -3.46 2.12 -19.36
N LEU A 21 -4.51 2.35 -18.57
CA LEU A 21 -4.84 3.67 -18.04
C LEU A 21 -3.69 4.23 -17.19
N LEU A 22 -3.18 3.45 -16.23
CA LEU A 22 -2.04 3.84 -15.39
C LEU A 22 -0.81 4.15 -16.24
N THR A 23 -0.54 3.34 -17.27
CA THR A 23 0.59 3.55 -18.19
C THR A 23 0.44 4.84 -18.99
N VAL A 24 -0.74 5.10 -19.56
CA VAL A 24 -1.04 6.32 -20.32
C VAL A 24 -0.92 7.57 -19.47
N VAL A 25 -1.23 7.49 -18.18
CA VAL A 25 -1.10 8.61 -17.24
C VAL A 25 0.34 8.76 -16.75
N PHE A 26 0.92 7.73 -16.14
CA PHE A 26 2.18 7.86 -15.41
C PHE A 26 3.40 7.83 -16.32
N VAL A 27 3.44 7.08 -17.43
CA VAL A 27 4.64 7.04 -18.28
C VAL A 27 4.98 8.40 -18.88
N PRO A 28 4.05 9.18 -19.44
CA PRO A 28 4.34 10.55 -19.89
C PRO A 28 4.79 11.46 -18.74
N LEU A 29 4.11 11.39 -17.59
CA LEU A 29 4.46 12.20 -16.42
C LEU A 29 5.88 11.89 -15.92
N GLU A 30 6.24 10.61 -15.79
CA GLU A 30 7.59 10.19 -15.38
C GLU A 30 8.66 10.57 -16.41
N ARG A 31 8.33 10.57 -17.70
CA ARG A 31 9.26 11.00 -18.76
C ARG A 31 9.53 12.51 -18.73
N TRP A 32 8.51 13.32 -18.45
CA TRP A 32 8.63 14.78 -18.47
C TRP A 32 9.08 15.39 -17.15
N PHE A 33 8.69 14.80 -16.02
CA PHE A 33 8.90 15.36 -14.69
C PHE A 33 9.77 14.49 -13.77
N GLY A 34 10.19 13.30 -14.22
CA GLY A 34 11.01 12.37 -13.45
C GLY A 34 12.51 12.56 -13.59
N ALA A 35 13.26 11.84 -12.75
CA ALA A 35 14.70 11.69 -12.96
C ALA A 35 14.97 10.77 -14.16
N ARG A 36 16.03 11.06 -14.92
CA ARG A 36 16.50 10.17 -15.98
C ARG A 36 17.23 8.99 -15.35
N HIS A 37 16.75 7.79 -15.62
CA HIS A 37 17.37 6.55 -15.18
C HIS A 37 17.97 5.81 -16.39
N ALA A 38 18.93 4.92 -16.13
CA ALA A 38 19.37 3.97 -17.14
C ALA A 38 18.18 3.10 -17.61
N PRO A 39 18.21 2.57 -18.85
CA PRO A 39 17.20 1.62 -19.30
C PRO A 39 17.09 0.43 -18.35
N ARG A 40 15.88 0.13 -17.90
CA ARG A 40 15.65 -0.96 -16.96
C ARG A 40 15.77 -2.33 -17.64
N PRO A 41 16.28 -3.36 -16.93
CA PRO A 41 16.30 -4.71 -17.46
C PRO A 41 14.89 -5.21 -17.79
N ARG A 42 14.73 -5.92 -18.92
CA ARG A 42 13.45 -6.54 -19.32
C ARG A 42 12.85 -7.43 -18.23
N ARG A 43 13.71 -8.07 -17.44
CA ARG A 43 13.33 -8.93 -16.31
C ARG A 43 12.62 -8.15 -15.20
N GLU A 44 13.11 -6.97 -14.86
CA GLU A 44 12.49 -6.12 -13.83
C GLU A 44 11.09 -5.70 -14.28
N HIS A 45 10.95 -5.28 -15.54
CA HIS A 45 9.64 -4.97 -16.12
C HIS A 45 8.68 -6.17 -16.07
N ALA A 46 9.15 -7.37 -16.43
CA ALA A 46 8.33 -8.58 -16.36
C ALA A 46 7.87 -8.88 -14.92
N HIS A 47 8.76 -8.75 -13.93
CA HIS A 47 8.38 -8.92 -12.52
C HIS A 47 7.37 -7.86 -12.07
N ASN A 48 7.55 -6.59 -12.45
CA ASN A 48 6.63 -5.53 -12.04
C ASN A 48 5.21 -5.77 -12.61
N ILE A 49 5.11 -6.26 -13.85
CA ILE A 49 3.82 -6.66 -14.44
C ILE A 49 3.23 -7.87 -13.71
N ALA A 50 4.05 -8.88 -13.40
CA ALA A 50 3.60 -10.05 -12.64
C ALA A 50 3.07 -9.64 -11.25
N TYR A 51 3.79 -8.78 -10.55
CA TYR A 51 3.37 -8.25 -9.25
C TYR A 51 2.14 -7.36 -9.34
N TYR A 52 1.98 -6.56 -10.39
CA TYR A 52 0.73 -5.85 -10.63
C TYR A 52 -0.48 -6.81 -10.69
N ILE A 53 -0.35 -7.94 -11.38
CA ILE A 53 -1.41 -8.95 -11.45
C ILE A 53 -1.62 -9.62 -10.09
N ILE A 54 -0.56 -10.10 -9.46
CA ILE A 54 -0.59 -10.77 -8.14
C ILE A 54 -1.25 -9.85 -7.09
N SER A 55 -0.76 -8.63 -6.97
CA SER A 55 -1.22 -7.62 -6.00
C SER A 55 -2.65 -7.15 -6.28
N SER A 56 -3.15 -7.31 -7.51
CA SER A 56 -4.55 -7.00 -7.84
C SER A 56 -5.53 -8.14 -7.56
N MET A 57 -5.07 -9.39 -7.64
CA MET A 57 -5.95 -10.57 -7.50
C MET A 57 -5.88 -11.20 -6.11
N VAL A 58 -4.68 -11.40 -5.59
CA VAL A 58 -4.45 -12.17 -4.37
C VAL A 58 -5.12 -11.53 -3.15
N PRO A 59 -5.07 -10.21 -2.92
CA PRO A 59 -5.74 -9.61 -1.77
C PRO A 59 -7.26 -9.79 -1.78
N ILE A 60 -7.91 -9.87 -2.95
CA ILE A 60 -9.37 -10.09 -3.03
C ILE A 60 -9.72 -11.44 -2.40
N VAL A 61 -8.91 -12.47 -2.68
CA VAL A 61 -9.09 -13.81 -2.15
C VAL A 61 -8.67 -13.87 -0.68
N LEU A 62 -7.50 -13.32 -0.35
CA LEU A 62 -6.93 -13.44 0.99
C LEU A 62 -7.61 -12.56 2.04
N LEU A 63 -8.19 -11.41 1.68
CA LEU A 63 -8.86 -10.53 2.63
C LEU A 63 -10.33 -10.89 2.84
N GLY A 64 -10.96 -11.64 1.93
CA GLY A 64 -12.38 -11.96 1.99
C GLY A 64 -12.78 -12.63 3.31
N VAL A 65 -12.10 -13.73 3.67
CA VAL A 65 -12.38 -14.44 4.93
C VAL A 65 -12.03 -13.60 6.17
N PRO A 66 -10.83 -13.01 6.30
CA PRO A 66 -10.51 -12.15 7.45
C PRO A 66 -11.49 -11.00 7.66
N THR A 67 -11.86 -10.28 6.58
CA THR A 67 -12.81 -9.15 6.68
C THR A 67 -14.22 -9.61 7.03
N ALA A 68 -14.67 -10.77 6.53
CA ALA A 68 -15.94 -11.36 6.94
C ALA A 68 -15.92 -11.75 8.43
N LEU A 69 -14.85 -12.37 8.91
CA LEU A 69 -14.67 -12.70 10.33
C LEU A 69 -14.64 -11.44 11.21
N LEU A 70 -13.93 -10.40 10.78
CA LEU A 70 -13.92 -9.10 11.46
C LEU A 70 -15.31 -8.49 11.52
N ALA A 71 -16.09 -8.58 10.44
CA ALA A 71 -17.47 -8.09 10.42
C ALA A 71 -18.36 -8.85 11.42
N VAL A 72 -18.23 -10.18 11.48
CA VAL A 72 -18.98 -11.01 12.45
C VAL A 72 -18.56 -10.69 13.88
N LEU A 73 -17.26 -10.61 14.15
CA LEU A 73 -16.72 -10.26 15.46
C LEU A 73 -17.18 -8.87 15.89
N ALA A 74 -17.06 -7.87 15.01
CA ALA A 74 -17.49 -6.50 15.29
C ALA A 74 -18.96 -6.43 15.69
N ARG A 75 -19.85 -7.23 15.06
CA ARG A 75 -21.26 -7.30 15.46
C ARG A 75 -21.48 -7.84 16.88
N GLN A 76 -20.55 -8.63 17.39
CA GLN A 76 -20.64 -9.22 18.73
C GLN A 76 -20.01 -8.34 19.81
N VAL A 77 -18.94 -7.61 19.47
CA VAL A 77 -18.13 -6.88 20.46
C VAL A 77 -18.34 -5.38 20.45
N VAL A 78 -18.81 -4.79 19.34
CA VAL A 78 -19.03 -3.35 19.24
C VAL A 78 -20.39 -3.00 19.85
N PRO A 79 -20.45 -2.13 20.88
CA PRO A 79 -21.71 -1.78 21.53
C PRO A 79 -22.70 -1.13 20.56
N GLU A 80 -23.97 -1.52 20.65
CA GLU A 80 -25.06 -0.95 19.83
C GLU A 80 -25.21 0.58 19.97
N PRO A 81 -25.01 1.20 21.15
CA PRO A 81 -24.98 2.65 21.26
C PRO A 81 -23.88 3.32 20.42
N LEU A 82 -22.72 2.67 20.29
CA LEU A 82 -21.61 3.19 19.48
C LEU A 82 -21.93 3.10 17.99
N THR A 83 -22.44 1.96 17.52
CA THR A 83 -22.84 1.82 16.11
C THR A 83 -23.97 2.77 15.75
N GLY A 84 -24.95 2.97 16.64
CA GLY A 84 -26.02 3.95 16.49
C GLY A 84 -25.49 5.38 16.40
N ALA A 85 -24.57 5.77 17.29
CA ALA A 85 -23.93 7.09 17.26
C ALA A 85 -23.18 7.34 15.94
N ILE A 86 -22.37 6.37 15.49
CA ILE A 86 -21.65 6.46 14.22
C ILE A 86 -22.63 6.54 13.04
N ALA A 87 -23.70 5.75 13.03
CA ALA A 87 -24.71 5.77 11.97
C ALA A 87 -25.36 7.16 11.83
N GLY A 88 -25.63 7.82 12.96
CA GLY A 88 -26.21 9.17 13.03
C GLY A 88 -25.27 10.31 12.60
N LEU A 89 -23.97 10.06 12.45
CA LEU A 89 -23.03 11.09 11.99
C LEU A 89 -23.29 11.51 10.54
N PRO A 90 -23.04 12.80 10.19
CA PRO A 90 -23.04 13.25 8.81
C PRO A 90 -22.07 12.43 7.95
N LEU A 91 -22.41 12.20 6.68
CA LEU A 91 -21.58 11.40 5.77
C LEU A 91 -20.14 11.91 5.67
N ALA A 92 -19.94 13.24 5.58
CA ALA A 92 -18.62 13.83 5.51
C ALA A 92 -17.76 13.52 6.75
N VAL A 93 -18.37 13.53 7.94
CA VAL A 93 -17.69 13.18 9.20
C VAL A 93 -17.32 11.70 9.20
N LYS A 94 -18.22 10.81 8.77
CA LYS A 94 -17.93 9.37 8.65
C LYS A 94 -16.77 9.10 7.70
N VAL A 95 -16.76 9.74 6.53
CA VAL A 95 -15.68 9.60 5.55
C VAL A 95 -14.35 10.09 6.13
N ALA A 96 -14.34 11.24 6.81
CA ALA A 96 -13.15 11.76 7.48
C ALA A 96 -12.63 10.81 8.57
N LEU A 97 -13.53 10.26 9.40
CA LEU A 97 -13.17 9.29 10.43
C LEU A 97 -12.61 7.99 9.83
N VAL A 98 -13.26 7.44 8.80
CA VAL A 98 -12.77 6.24 8.09
C VAL A 98 -11.38 6.49 7.52
N PHE A 99 -11.17 7.66 6.91
CA PHE A 99 -9.88 8.03 6.34
C PHE A 99 -8.80 8.16 7.42
N ILE A 100 -9.04 8.94 8.47
CA ILE A 100 -8.06 9.17 9.54
C ILE A 100 -7.73 7.87 10.30
N VAL A 101 -8.75 7.10 10.69
CA VAL A 101 -8.57 5.85 11.43
C VAL A 101 -7.86 4.80 10.56
N GLY A 102 -8.28 4.68 9.30
CA GLY A 102 -7.68 3.74 8.36
C GLY A 102 -6.22 4.05 8.07
N GLU A 103 -5.88 5.33 7.81
CA GLU A 103 -4.51 5.79 7.59
C GLU A 103 -3.64 5.62 8.86
N THR A 104 -4.21 5.84 10.04
CA THR A 104 -3.49 5.62 11.32
C THR A 104 -3.17 4.15 11.51
N GLY A 105 -4.14 3.27 11.25
CA GLY A 105 -3.94 1.82 11.27
C GLY A 105 -2.86 1.38 10.27
N PHE A 106 -3.00 1.80 9.01
CA PHE A 106 -2.02 1.52 7.96
C PHE A 106 -0.61 1.99 8.34
N TYR A 107 -0.46 3.21 8.86
CA TYR A 107 0.83 3.75 9.32
C TYR A 107 1.52 2.79 10.30
N TRP A 108 0.79 2.26 11.28
CA TRP A 108 1.36 1.32 12.25
C TRP A 108 1.70 -0.03 11.64
N GLY A 109 0.84 -0.56 10.77
CA GLY A 109 1.15 -1.80 10.04
C GLY A 109 2.42 -1.65 9.22
N HIS A 110 2.55 -0.53 8.52
CA HIS A 110 3.72 -0.22 7.69
C HIS A 110 4.98 0.02 8.52
N ARG A 111 4.89 0.78 9.61
CA ARG A 111 6.00 0.96 10.55
C ARG A 111 6.47 -0.37 11.13
N LEU A 112 5.55 -1.21 11.59
CA LEU A 112 5.91 -2.55 12.09
C LEU A 112 6.54 -3.42 10.99
N SER A 113 6.12 -3.27 9.73
CA SER A 113 6.78 -3.94 8.60
C SER A 113 8.25 -3.57 8.42
N HIS A 114 8.68 -2.39 8.87
CA HIS A 114 10.08 -2.00 8.92
C HIS A 114 10.80 -2.43 10.20
N GLU A 115 10.13 -2.30 11.35
CA GLU A 115 10.77 -2.46 12.65
C GLU A 115 10.84 -3.92 13.13
N LEU A 116 9.94 -4.79 12.66
CA LEU A 116 9.93 -6.20 13.02
C LEU A 116 10.65 -7.02 11.96
N PRO A 117 11.78 -7.71 12.29
CA PRO A 117 12.56 -8.46 11.31
C PRO A 117 11.73 -9.51 10.55
N TRP A 118 10.75 -10.13 11.20
CA TRP A 118 9.87 -11.10 10.54
C TRP A 118 8.99 -10.47 9.45
N LEU A 119 8.41 -9.30 9.71
CA LEU A 119 7.59 -8.59 8.73
C LEU A 119 8.45 -8.00 7.61
N TRP A 120 9.63 -7.50 7.95
CA TRP A 120 10.59 -6.94 6.99
C TRP A 120 10.95 -7.94 5.90
N ARG A 121 11.02 -9.24 6.17
CA ARG A 121 11.28 -10.26 5.14
C ARG A 121 10.31 -10.20 3.97
N PHE A 122 9.05 -9.86 4.25
CA PHE A 122 8.02 -9.70 3.22
C PHE A 122 8.04 -8.30 2.63
N HIS A 123 8.26 -7.29 3.47
CA HIS A 123 8.23 -5.89 3.07
C HIS A 123 9.48 -5.46 2.27
N ALA A 124 10.64 -6.09 2.47
CA ALA A 124 11.88 -5.78 1.76
C ALA A 124 11.76 -5.92 0.23
N LEU A 125 10.86 -6.77 -0.26
CA LEU A 125 10.55 -6.88 -1.69
C LEU A 125 10.00 -5.56 -2.26
N HIS A 126 9.21 -4.84 -1.47
CA HIS A 126 8.69 -3.51 -1.79
C HIS A 126 9.81 -2.49 -1.96
N HIS A 127 10.75 -2.48 -0.99
CA HIS A 127 11.94 -1.66 -1.03
C HIS A 127 13.02 -2.15 -2.01
N SER A 128 12.78 -3.21 -2.78
CA SER A 128 13.81 -3.79 -3.64
C SER A 128 14.00 -3.07 -4.98
N THR A 129 13.24 -2.00 -5.23
CA THR A 129 13.37 -1.24 -6.47
C THR A 129 14.52 -0.24 -6.35
N GLU A 130 15.48 -0.34 -7.26
CA GLU A 130 16.57 0.64 -7.39
C GLU A 130 16.17 1.81 -8.32
N HIS A 131 14.99 1.72 -8.94
CA HIS A 131 14.47 2.68 -9.89
C HIS A 131 12.97 2.93 -9.66
N MET A 132 12.66 3.93 -8.83
CA MET A 132 11.28 4.32 -8.56
C MET A 132 10.47 4.50 -9.84
N ASN A 133 9.22 4.05 -9.79
CA ASN A 133 8.18 4.25 -10.78
C ASN A 133 6.83 3.86 -10.20
N PHE A 134 5.74 4.22 -10.87
CA PHE A 134 4.40 3.97 -10.37
C PHE A 134 4.15 2.48 -10.07
N LEU A 135 4.73 1.53 -10.82
CA LEU A 135 4.54 0.09 -10.56
C LEU A 135 5.28 -0.41 -9.31
N ALA A 136 6.21 0.36 -8.73
CA ALA A 136 6.83 0.04 -7.45
C ALA A 136 5.77 -0.14 -6.34
N ASN A 137 4.66 0.61 -6.41
CA ASN A 137 3.50 0.46 -5.53
C ASN A 137 2.97 -0.98 -5.44
N THR A 138 3.03 -1.72 -6.55
CA THR A 138 2.49 -3.08 -6.62
C THR A 138 3.52 -4.18 -6.41
N ARG A 139 4.81 -3.84 -6.34
CA ARG A 139 5.91 -4.78 -6.12
C ARG A 139 5.96 -5.22 -4.65
N THR A 140 4.90 -5.86 -4.18
CA THR A 140 4.70 -6.14 -2.77
C THR A 140 4.39 -7.61 -2.57
N HIS A 141 4.90 -8.20 -1.49
CA HIS A 141 4.58 -9.57 -1.14
C HIS A 141 3.11 -9.68 -0.66
N PRO A 142 2.33 -10.72 -1.06
CA PRO A 142 0.94 -10.84 -0.64
C PRO A 142 0.71 -10.80 0.88
N VAL A 143 1.62 -11.38 1.66
CA VAL A 143 1.57 -11.34 3.14
C VAL A 143 1.69 -9.90 3.65
N ASP A 144 2.64 -9.12 3.13
CA ASP A 144 2.80 -7.71 3.53
C ASP A 144 1.58 -6.88 3.17
N MET A 145 0.99 -7.11 1.99
CA MET A 145 -0.27 -6.46 1.60
C MET A 145 -1.43 -6.79 2.53
N VAL A 146 -1.57 -8.05 2.94
CA VAL A 146 -2.65 -8.47 3.84
C VAL A 146 -2.46 -7.85 5.21
N ILE A 147 -1.23 -7.88 5.74
CA ILE A 147 -0.92 -7.32 7.04
C ILE A 147 -1.20 -5.82 7.08
N THR A 148 -0.59 -5.04 6.19
CA THR A 148 -0.76 -3.57 6.15
C THR A 148 -2.23 -3.16 5.97
N ARG A 149 -2.99 -3.87 5.13
CA ARG A 149 -4.44 -3.62 4.95
C ARG A 149 -5.26 -4.00 6.17
N LEU A 150 -4.99 -5.13 6.83
CA LEU A 150 -5.70 -5.51 8.05
C LEU A 150 -5.44 -4.51 9.18
N PHE A 151 -4.22 -3.98 9.30
CA PHE A 151 -3.91 -2.91 10.23
C PHE A 151 -4.77 -1.66 10.02
N GLY A 152 -5.09 -1.30 8.77
CA GLY A 152 -6.05 -0.24 8.46
C GLY A 152 -7.52 -0.63 8.69
N LEU A 153 -7.91 -1.86 8.35
CA LEU A 153 -9.31 -2.31 8.39
C LEU A 153 -9.80 -2.65 9.80
N VAL A 154 -8.99 -3.35 10.60
CA VAL A 154 -9.35 -3.78 11.96
C VAL A 154 -9.91 -2.64 12.83
N PRO A 155 -9.24 -1.49 12.98
CA PRO A 155 -9.77 -0.41 13.80
C PRO A 155 -11.07 0.18 13.23
N LEU A 156 -11.28 0.15 11.91
CA LEU A 156 -12.54 0.60 11.32
C LEU A 156 -13.71 -0.30 11.74
N TYR A 157 -13.51 -1.63 11.74
CA TYR A 157 -14.53 -2.57 12.21
C TYR A 157 -14.78 -2.46 13.71
N LEU A 158 -13.72 -2.36 14.53
CA LEU A 158 -13.83 -2.28 15.99
C LEU A 158 -14.44 -0.96 16.49
N LEU A 159 -14.36 0.11 15.71
CA LEU A 159 -14.98 1.41 16.02
C LEU A 159 -16.37 1.60 15.39
N GLY A 160 -16.92 0.56 14.73
CA GLY A 160 -18.22 0.65 14.06
C GLY A 160 -18.24 1.54 12.81
N LEU A 161 -17.06 1.92 12.28
CA LEU A 161 -16.89 2.71 11.06
C LEU A 161 -16.96 1.85 9.79
N ALA A 162 -16.78 0.53 9.94
CA ALA A 162 -17.03 -0.47 8.92
C ALA A 162 -18.09 -1.47 9.41
N GLY A 163 -18.94 -1.97 8.50
CA GLY A 163 -20.01 -2.89 8.86
C GLY A 163 -20.79 -3.40 7.64
N PRO A 164 -21.72 -4.33 7.81
CA PRO A 164 -22.41 -5.02 6.71
C PRO A 164 -23.41 -4.14 5.95
N THR A 165 -23.78 -2.97 6.49
CA THR A 165 -24.63 -2.01 5.77
C THR A 165 -23.90 -1.44 4.56
N MET A 166 -24.64 -1.05 3.51
CA MET A 166 -24.02 -0.42 2.33
C MET A 166 -23.16 0.81 2.67
N ALA A 167 -23.58 1.62 3.64
CA ALA A 167 -22.78 2.77 4.10
C ALA A 167 -21.50 2.33 4.83
N GLY A 168 -21.57 1.24 5.59
CA GLY A 168 -20.44 0.66 6.32
C GLY A 168 -19.45 -0.11 5.45
N THR A 169 -19.83 -0.52 4.22
CA THR A 169 -18.90 -1.16 3.26
C THR A 169 -18.37 -0.18 2.22
N ALA A 170 -19.13 0.85 1.84
CA ALA A 170 -18.74 1.80 0.79
C ALA A 170 -17.54 2.67 1.19
N ALA A 171 -17.52 3.19 2.43
CA ALA A 171 -16.43 4.08 2.85
C ALA A 171 -15.06 3.37 2.97
N PRO A 172 -14.95 2.18 3.61
CA PRO A 172 -13.71 1.42 3.59
C PRO A 172 -13.27 0.99 2.18
N ALA A 173 -14.21 0.66 1.30
CA ALA A 173 -13.89 0.33 -0.09
C ALA A 173 -13.34 1.55 -0.85
N ALA A 174 -13.94 2.73 -0.67
CA ALA A 174 -13.46 3.98 -1.24
C ALA A 174 -12.06 4.32 -0.72
N LEU A 175 -11.80 4.14 0.58
CA LEU A 175 -10.46 4.32 1.17
C LEU A 175 -9.43 3.42 0.48
N LEU A 176 -9.72 2.14 0.26
CA LEU A 176 -8.79 1.23 -0.42
C LEU A 176 -8.52 1.65 -1.87
N VAL A 177 -9.54 2.11 -2.60
CA VAL A 177 -9.38 2.57 -3.99
C VAL A 177 -8.55 3.86 -4.03
N VAL A 178 -8.91 4.87 -3.23
CA VAL A 178 -8.20 6.15 -3.16
C VAL A 178 -6.76 5.92 -2.70
N GLY A 179 -6.54 5.13 -1.65
CA GLY A 179 -5.21 4.78 -1.15
C GLY A 179 -4.37 4.05 -2.19
N THR A 180 -4.98 3.15 -2.99
CA THR A 180 -4.27 2.45 -4.08
C THR A 180 -3.84 3.43 -5.19
N LEU A 181 -4.73 4.32 -5.62
CA LEU A 181 -4.40 5.35 -6.62
C LEU A 181 -3.35 6.32 -6.10
N TRP A 182 -3.45 6.72 -4.83
CA TRP A 182 -2.48 7.55 -4.15
C TRP A 182 -1.11 6.85 -4.06
N GLY A 183 -1.12 5.54 -3.77
CA GLY A 183 0.06 4.68 -3.79
C GLY A 183 0.79 4.73 -5.12
N PHE A 184 0.09 4.53 -6.25
CA PHE A 184 0.70 4.68 -7.58
C PHE A 184 1.33 6.05 -7.78
N PHE A 185 0.67 7.11 -7.30
CA PHE A 185 1.15 8.48 -7.43
C PHE A 185 2.44 8.74 -6.62
N ILE A 186 2.48 8.39 -5.33
CA ILE A 186 3.65 8.65 -4.47
C ILE A 186 4.88 7.80 -4.84
N HIS A 187 4.67 6.65 -5.50
CA HIS A 187 5.75 5.82 -6.01
C HIS A 187 6.26 6.26 -7.38
N ALA A 188 5.47 7.04 -8.12
CA ALA A 188 5.85 7.46 -9.45
C ALA A 188 7.19 8.19 -9.46
N ASN A 189 7.95 8.02 -10.54
CA ASN A 189 9.18 8.78 -10.77
C ASN A 189 8.85 10.23 -11.12
N LEU A 190 8.40 11.01 -10.14
CA LEU A 190 8.05 12.42 -10.31
C LEU A 190 8.87 13.23 -9.33
N ARG A 191 9.58 14.24 -9.81
CA ARG A 191 10.35 15.14 -8.94
C ARG A 191 9.48 16.24 -8.33
N TRP A 192 8.29 15.87 -7.86
CA TRP A 192 7.28 16.81 -7.39
C TRP A 192 7.34 17.01 -5.88
N ARG A 193 7.20 18.28 -5.49
CA ARG A 193 7.07 18.76 -4.11
C ARG A 193 5.94 19.77 -4.07
N PHE A 194 5.14 19.72 -3.01
CA PHE A 194 3.94 20.56 -2.88
C PHE A 194 4.07 21.66 -1.82
N GLY A 195 5.29 21.91 -1.33
CA GLY A 195 5.58 22.97 -0.37
C GLY A 195 4.77 22.80 0.92
N PRO A 196 3.98 23.80 1.36
CA PRO A 196 3.21 23.68 2.61
C PRO A 196 2.25 22.49 2.66
N LEU A 197 1.73 22.03 1.52
CA LEU A 197 0.80 20.88 1.48
C LEU A 197 1.47 19.56 1.89
N GLU A 198 2.80 19.47 1.86
CA GLU A 198 3.58 18.31 2.32
C GLU A 198 3.47 18.07 3.84
N TRP A 199 2.81 18.99 4.56
CA TRP A 199 2.40 18.77 5.94
C TRP A 199 1.21 17.83 6.08
N LEU A 200 0.28 17.89 5.13
CA LEU A 200 -0.99 17.18 5.20
C LEU A 200 -1.02 15.97 4.29
N ILE A 201 -0.42 16.08 3.10
CA ILE A 201 -0.52 15.07 2.06
C ILE A 201 0.88 14.62 1.63
N SER A 202 1.10 13.31 1.56
CA SER A 202 2.35 12.73 1.10
C SER A 202 2.61 13.04 -0.37
N THR A 203 3.88 13.16 -0.73
CA THR A 203 4.33 13.46 -2.10
C THR A 203 5.28 12.38 -2.59
N PRO A 204 5.56 12.33 -3.90
CA PRO A 204 6.64 11.51 -4.42
C PRO A 204 7.97 11.77 -3.70
N ALA A 205 8.30 13.03 -3.39
CA ALA A 205 9.50 13.35 -2.62
C ALA A 205 9.50 12.71 -1.21
N PHE A 206 8.38 12.78 -0.50
CA PHE A 206 8.22 12.16 0.82
C PHE A 206 8.42 10.63 0.77
N HIS A 207 7.79 9.98 -0.20
CA HIS A 207 7.83 8.52 -0.29
C HIS A 207 9.11 7.99 -0.93
N HIS A 208 9.81 8.75 -1.77
CA HIS A 208 11.14 8.36 -2.25
C HIS A 208 12.16 8.37 -1.10
N TRP A 209 12.04 9.31 -0.15
CA TRP A 209 12.83 9.28 1.09
C TRP A 209 12.50 8.09 1.98
N HIS A 210 11.27 7.60 1.96
CA HIS A 210 10.92 6.34 2.62
C HIS A 210 11.66 5.14 2.00
N HIS A 211 11.80 5.14 0.67
CA HIS A 211 12.52 4.11 -0.10
C HIS A 211 14.05 4.29 -0.13
N SER A 212 14.62 5.23 0.63
CA SER A 212 16.06 5.47 0.68
C SER A 212 16.81 4.21 1.10
N ARG A 213 17.91 3.88 0.41
CA ARG A 213 18.68 2.65 0.69
C ARG A 213 19.47 2.71 2.00
N ASN A 214 20.23 3.79 2.19
CA ASN A 214 21.24 3.91 3.25
C ASN A 214 21.06 5.16 4.13
N ASP A 215 20.49 6.22 3.57
CA ASP A 215 20.42 7.53 4.22
C ASP A 215 19.03 7.75 4.83
N HIS A 216 18.96 7.88 6.16
CA HIS A 216 17.70 8.09 6.89
C HIS A 216 16.62 7.03 6.60
N ILE A 217 17.02 5.75 6.61
CA ILE A 217 16.11 4.60 6.59
C ILE A 217 15.11 4.64 7.75
N ASN A 218 14.02 3.88 7.63
CA ASN A 218 12.98 3.76 8.67
C ASN A 218 12.36 5.12 9.02
N ARG A 219 11.93 5.84 7.98
CA ARG A 219 11.24 7.13 8.04
C ARG A 219 10.04 7.10 7.10
N ASN A 220 9.12 8.05 7.29
CA ASN A 220 8.03 8.36 6.35
C ASN A 220 7.07 7.19 6.05
N TYR A 221 6.50 6.56 7.07
CA TYR A 221 5.64 5.39 6.90
C TYR A 221 4.21 5.71 6.45
N ALA A 222 3.75 6.95 6.54
CA ALA A 222 2.40 7.29 6.11
C ALA A 222 2.24 7.15 4.59
N SER A 223 1.15 6.50 4.15
CA SER A 223 0.77 6.45 2.73
C SER A 223 0.26 7.79 2.24
N THR A 224 -0.64 8.44 2.97
CA THR A 224 -1.26 9.70 2.53
C THR A 224 -1.08 10.85 3.53
N LEU A 225 -1.00 10.58 4.83
CA LEU A 225 -0.99 11.60 5.88
C LEU A 225 0.35 11.74 6.63
N PRO A 226 1.35 12.50 6.11
CA PRO A 226 2.63 12.75 6.80
C PRO A 226 2.53 13.36 8.20
N VAL A 227 1.37 13.91 8.58
CA VAL A 227 1.10 14.34 9.95
C VAL A 227 1.27 13.20 10.96
N LEU A 228 1.00 11.95 10.57
CA LEU A 228 1.24 10.77 11.41
C LEU A 228 2.74 10.58 11.67
N ASP A 229 3.58 10.72 10.64
CA ASP A 229 5.03 10.67 10.81
C ASP A 229 5.56 11.81 11.69
N ARG A 230 4.94 12.99 11.63
CA ARG A 230 5.31 14.10 12.52
C ARG A 230 4.92 13.80 13.96
N LEU A 231 3.70 13.29 14.17
CA LEU A 231 3.16 12.93 15.48
C LEU A 231 4.00 11.83 16.15
N PHE A 232 4.46 10.84 15.37
CA PHE A 232 5.16 9.67 15.87
C PHE A 232 6.69 9.70 15.66
N GLY A 233 7.24 10.87 15.27
CA GLY A 233 8.67 11.15 15.26
C GLY A 233 9.47 10.53 14.10
N THR A 234 8.83 10.23 12.97
CA THR A 234 9.40 9.50 11.82
C THR A 234 9.44 10.32 10.53
N TYR A 235 9.03 11.60 10.58
CA TYR A 235 9.04 12.50 9.42
C TYR A 235 10.45 12.93 9.02
N TYR A 236 10.78 12.81 7.74
CA TYR A 236 12.03 13.29 7.15
C TYR A 236 11.82 13.74 5.71
N LEU A 237 11.98 15.04 5.43
CA LEU A 237 11.82 15.57 4.07
C LEU A 237 12.75 16.77 3.82
N PRO A 238 14.07 16.54 3.66
CA PRO A 238 15.00 17.61 3.28
C PRO A 238 14.69 18.10 1.86
N ARG A 239 15.30 19.21 1.41
CA ARG A 239 15.04 19.79 0.08
C ARG A 239 15.61 18.97 -1.09
N HIS A 240 16.68 18.22 -0.85
CA HIS A 240 17.29 17.35 -1.86
C HIS A 240 16.54 16.00 -1.93
N TRP A 241 16.89 15.20 -2.93
CA TRP A 241 16.35 13.85 -3.15
C TRP A 241 17.31 12.81 -2.58
N PRO A 242 16.81 11.61 -2.17
CA PRO A 242 17.71 10.53 -1.78
C PRO A 242 18.69 10.23 -2.92
N ALA A 243 19.95 9.97 -2.57
CA ALA A 243 20.97 9.62 -3.56
C ALA A 243 20.67 8.27 -4.22
N GLU A 244 20.21 7.31 -3.41
CA GLU A 244 19.87 5.96 -3.82
C GLU A 244 18.59 5.49 -3.13
N VAL A 245 17.78 4.77 -3.89
CA VAL A 245 16.63 4.01 -3.40
C VAL A 245 16.93 2.52 -3.50
N GLY A 246 16.30 1.72 -2.65
CA GLY A 246 16.49 0.28 -2.65
C GLY A 246 16.65 -0.29 -1.25
N THR A 247 17.18 -1.51 -1.17
CA THR A 247 17.53 -2.18 0.07
C THR A 247 18.75 -3.06 -0.12
N ASP A 248 19.56 -3.21 0.92
CA ASP A 248 20.64 -4.20 0.97
C ASP A 248 20.14 -5.61 1.30
N THR A 249 18.85 -5.77 1.62
CA THR A 249 18.25 -7.09 1.83
C THR A 249 18.25 -7.86 0.51
N PRO A 250 19.00 -8.98 0.41
CA PRO A 250 19.12 -9.72 -0.83
C PRO A 250 17.75 -10.22 -1.29
N GLN A 251 17.43 -9.97 -2.56
CA GLN A 251 16.22 -10.50 -3.18
C GLN A 251 16.55 -11.64 -4.14
N PRO A 252 15.83 -12.77 -4.06
CA PRO A 252 15.96 -13.84 -5.04
C PRO A 252 15.73 -13.30 -6.45
N ALA A 253 16.46 -13.84 -7.42
CA ALA A 253 16.35 -13.35 -8.78
C ALA A 253 15.01 -13.77 -9.43
N THR A 254 14.42 -14.90 -9.04
CA THR A 254 13.18 -15.43 -9.64
C THR A 254 11.95 -14.96 -8.87
N LEU A 255 10.82 -14.81 -9.58
CA LEU A 255 9.53 -14.48 -8.97
C LEU A 255 9.12 -15.50 -7.89
N ALA A 256 9.29 -16.80 -8.17
CA ALA A 256 9.00 -17.86 -7.21
C ALA A 256 9.91 -17.75 -5.97
N GLY A 257 11.19 -17.44 -6.15
CA GLY A 257 12.10 -17.18 -5.03
C GLY A 257 11.63 -16.01 -4.18
N GLN A 258 11.27 -14.89 -4.80
CA GLN A 258 10.78 -13.68 -4.09
C GLN A 258 9.49 -13.94 -3.28
N LEU A 259 8.69 -14.95 -3.65
CA LEU A 259 7.48 -15.35 -2.91
C LEU A 259 7.74 -16.41 -1.83
N LEU A 260 8.73 -17.28 -2.02
CA LEU A 260 8.98 -18.42 -1.13
C LEU A 260 10.07 -18.15 -0.09
N ASP A 261 11.09 -17.36 -0.41
CA ASP A 261 12.22 -17.07 0.47
C ASP A 261 11.81 -16.42 1.81
N PRO A 262 10.87 -15.45 1.83
CA PRO A 262 10.39 -14.88 3.10
C PRO A 262 9.72 -15.90 4.03
N LEU A 263 9.18 -16.99 3.48
CA LEU A 263 8.50 -18.07 4.23
C LEU A 263 9.48 -19.09 4.82
N ALA A 264 10.73 -19.13 4.35
CA ALA A 264 11.72 -20.06 4.85
C ALA A 264 12.08 -19.76 6.33
N PRO A 265 12.47 -20.75 7.14
CA PRO A 265 13.03 -20.49 8.45
C PRO A 265 14.21 -19.52 8.35
N ALA A 266 14.37 -18.63 9.34
CA ALA A 266 15.57 -17.81 9.41
C ALA A 266 16.80 -18.75 9.43
N PRO A 267 17.86 -18.47 8.67
CA PRO A 267 19.07 -19.26 8.75
C PRO A 267 19.52 -19.30 10.22
N LYS A 268 19.85 -20.48 10.73
CA LYS A 268 20.44 -20.61 12.07
C LYS A 268 21.69 -19.72 12.07
N ALA A 269 21.76 -18.77 13.00
CA ALA A 269 22.96 -17.98 13.22
C ALA A 269 24.13 -18.97 13.39
N ARG A 270 25.15 -18.83 12.53
CA ARG A 270 26.38 -19.61 12.63
C ARG A 270 27.26 -19.03 13.72
#